data_AF-A0AA43UME1-F1
#
_entry.id   AF-A0AA43UME1-F1
#
_cell.length_a   1.000
_cell.length_b   1.000
_cell.length_c   1.000
_cell.angle_alpha   90.00
_cell.angle_beta   90.00
_cell.angle_gamma   90.00
#
_symmetry.space_group_name_H-M   'P 1'
#
loop_
_entity.id
_entity.type
_entity.pdbx_description
1 polymer ?
#
loop_
_entity_poly.entity_id
_entity_poly.type
_entity_poly.pdbx_seq_one_letter_code
_entity_poly.pdbx_strand_id
1 'polypeptide(L)' 'MDIYAAYDRFFEGERIREDQWDYTVVPNNASQMKEKYGIRFTKDIIPT' A
#
# COMPACT_ATOMS: atom_id res chain seq x y z
N MET A 1 -1.40 -1.82 18.49
CA MET A 1 -1.40 -3.05 17.69
C MET A 1 -0.23 -3.88 18.17
N ASP A 2 -0.46 -5.12 18.58
CA ASP A 2 0.58 -6.05 19.01
C ASP A 2 0.59 -7.28 18.09
N ILE A 3 1.48 -8.24 18.37
CA ILE A 3 1.65 -9.44 17.54
C ILE A 3 0.43 -10.36 17.57
N TYR A 4 -0.30 -10.41 18.68
CA TYR A 4 -1.51 -11.23 18.81
C TYR A 4 -2.63 -10.64 17.96
N ALA A 5 -2.84 -9.33 18.05
CA ALA A 5 -3.81 -8.63 17.21
C ALA A 5 -3.46 -8.70 15.71
N ALA A 6 -2.18 -8.78 15.35
CA ALA A 6 -1.77 -8.99 13.97
C ALA A 6 -2.07 -10.42 13.48
N TYR A 7 -1.83 -11.43 14.33
CA TYR A 7 -2.16 -12.83 14.03
C TYR A 7 -3.67 -13.01 13.84
N ASP A 8 -4.49 -12.49 14.74
CA ASP A 8 -5.95 -12.61 14.66
C ASP A 8 -6.47 -12.02 13.34
N ARG A 9 -5.96 -10.83 12.95
CA ARG A 9 -6.31 -10.19 11.67
C ARG A 9 -5.81 -10.94 10.45
N PHE A 10 -4.64 -11.57 10.53
CA PHE A 10 -4.14 -12.41 9.45
C PHE A 10 -5.03 -13.66 9.28
N PHE A 11 -5.43 -14.28 10.39
CA PHE A 11 -6.25 -15.49 10.38
C PHE A 11 -7.67 -15.21 9.87
N GLU A 12 -8.27 -14.09 10.28
CA GLU A 12 -9.63 -13.69 9.90
C GLU A 12 -9.68 -12.88 8.59
N GLY A 13 -8.53 -12.45 8.08
CA GLY A 13 -8.41 -11.56 6.93
C GLY A 13 -8.85 -12.18 5.61
N GLU A 14 -9.08 -11.30 4.63
CA GLU A 14 -9.41 -11.73 3.27
C GLU A 14 -8.25 -12.50 2.64
N ARG A 15 -8.53 -13.68 2.10
CA ARG A 15 -7.54 -14.44 1.34
C ARG A 15 -7.37 -13.81 -0.03
N ILE A 16 -6.18 -13.27 -0.26
CA ILE A 16 -5.75 -12.75 -1.55
C ILE A 16 -4.57 -13.56 -2.05
N ARG A 17 -4.46 -13.73 -3.37
CA ARG A 17 -3.27 -14.31 -3.97
C ARG A 17 -2.16 -13.28 -4.02
N GLU A 18 -0.91 -13.74 -3.89
CA GLU A 18 0.27 -12.89 -3.93
C GLU A 18 0.39 -12.10 -5.24
N ASP A 19 0.12 -12.74 -6.39
CA ASP A 19 0.12 -12.07 -7.70
C ASP A 19 -0.88 -10.92 -7.78
N GLN A 20 -2.07 -11.11 -7.20
CA GLN A 20 -3.08 -10.07 -7.14
C GLN A 20 -2.65 -8.93 -6.21
N TRP A 21 -2.03 -9.24 -5.07
CA TRP A 21 -1.53 -8.23 -4.16
C TRP A 21 -0.44 -7.37 -4.81
N ASP A 22 0.57 -8.03 -5.40
CA ASP A 22 1.77 -7.38 -5.93
C ASP A 22 1.53 -6.63 -7.23
N TYR A 23 0.76 -7.22 -8.15
CA TYR A 23 0.57 -6.63 -9.48
C TYR A 23 -0.69 -5.79 -9.61
N THR A 24 -1.64 -5.91 -8.67
CA THR A 24 -2.92 -5.18 -8.74
C THR A 24 -3.12 -4.27 -7.55
N VAL A 25 -3.19 -4.81 -6.33
CA VAL A 25 -3.64 -4.01 -5.17
C VAL A 25 -2.63 -2.92 -4.82
N VAL A 26 -1.34 -3.28 -4.66
CA VAL A 26 -0.31 -2.30 -4.28
C VAL A 26 -0.11 -1.23 -5.36
N PRO A 27 0.09 -1.58 -6.66
CA PRO A 27 0.36 -0.57 -7.69
C PRO A 27 -0.84 0.34 -7.96
N ASN A 28 -2.07 -0.20 -7.96
CA ASN A 28 -3.27 0.61 -8.20
C ASN A 28 -3.50 1.61 -7.07
N ASN A 29 -3.38 1.18 -5.82
CA ASN A 29 -3.56 2.07 -4.67
C ASN A 29 -2.48 3.15 -4.63
N ALA A 30 -1.21 2.80 -4.92
CA ALA A 30 -0.13 3.77 -5.02
C ALA A 30 -0.38 4.82 -6.11
N SER A 31 -0.85 4.39 -7.28
CA SER A 31 -1.18 5.28 -8.40
C SER A 31 -2.34 6.22 -8.04
N GLN A 32 -3.40 5.68 -7.44
CA GLN A 32 -4.54 6.48 -6.97
C GLN A 32 -4.13 7.51 -5.91
N MET A 33 -3.26 7.15 -4.97
CA MET A 33 -2.76 8.10 -3.96
C MET A 33 -1.94 9.22 -4.60
N LYS A 34 -1.06 8.88 -5.56
CA LYS A 34 -0.26 9.86 -6.29
C LYS A 34 -1.14 10.88 -7.00
N GLU A 35 -2.18 10.42 -7.68
CA GLU A 35 -3.14 11.28 -8.38
C GLU A 35 -3.97 12.12 -7.40
N LYS A 36 -4.58 11.47 -6.40
CA LYS A 36 -5.48 12.10 -5.43
C LYS A 36 -4.83 13.24 -4.66
N TYR A 37 -3.58 13.05 -4.24
CA TYR A 37 -2.85 14.05 -3.45
C TYR A 37 -1.92 14.91 -4.31
N GLY A 38 -1.91 14.72 -5.64
CA GLY A 38 -1.05 15.46 -6.55
C GLY A 38 0.45 15.30 -6.23
N ILE A 39 0.87 14.12 -5.77
CA ILE A 39 2.26 13.86 -5.36
C ILE A 39 3.16 13.97 -6.59
N ARG A 40 4.05 14.96 -6.57
CA ARG A 40 5.02 15.25 -7.61
C ARG A 40 6.36 15.53 -6.98
N PHE A 41 7.36 14.74 -7.36
CA PHE A 41 8.74 15.04 -7.00
C PHE A 41 9.28 16.06 -7.99
N THR A 42 9.92 17.10 -7.46
CA THR A 42 10.69 18.05 -8.27
C THR A 42 12.03 17.42 -8.64
N LYS A 43 12.93 18.21 -9.22
CA LYS A 43 14.29 17.75 -9.53
C LYS A 43 15.15 17.59 -8.26
N ASP A 44 14.66 18.07 -7.12
CA ASP A 44 15.38 18.07 -5.87
C ASP A 44 15.27 16.71 -5.19
N ILE A 45 16.40 16.22 -4.70
CA ILE A 45 16.48 14.94 -3.96
C ILE A 45 15.78 15.08 -2.60
N ILE A 46 15.87 16.26 -1.99
CA ILE A 46 15.24 16.59 -0.72
C ILE A 46 14.10 17.58 -1.01
N PRO A 47 12.84 17.25 -0.70
CA PRO A 47 11.73 18.21 -0.80
C PRO A 47 12.00 19.43 0.10
N THR A 48 11.71 20.63 -0.41
CA THR A 48 11.84 21.91 0.33
C THR A 48 10.50 22.56 0.57
#